data_AF-A0A0S7EH09-F1
#
_entry.id   AF-A0A0S7EH09-F1
#
_cell.length_a   1.000
_cell.length_b   1.000
_cell.length_c   1.000
_cell.angle_alpha   90.00
_cell.angle_beta   90.00
_cell.angle_gamma   90.00
#
_symmetry.space_group_name_H-M   'P 1'
#
loop_
_entity.id
_entity.type
_entity.pdbx_description
1 polymer ?
#
loop_
_entity_poly.entity_id
_entity_poly.type
_entity_poly.pdbx_seq_one_letter_code
_entity_poly.pdbx_strand_id
1 'polypeptide(L)'
;MLDRSRMALCAFTFLFLSLNPLAALLCSSGSSSAGNAADITPHHAGRSVLGVDIPAESWGWMDWMLPTILVWLLNGILVSGVLIRLLVYGEPVTRPHSGSSVLFWRHRKQADLDLARGDFAQASHNLRTCLKALGRPLPTSQLDLACAVLWSLLRFCLQRLWVGRWLAARAGGLRSDRPLQEDACKSSRDAALVYHRLHQLHMTGKLNGSHLSAVHMALSAVNLAECAGSCLPVASLAEVYVSAALRVKASLPRILHFTSRVFLSSARQACLSSSGCVPPAMQWLCHPLGHRFFVDGDWAIRSTPKESIYSQAGNTVDPLAQVTQAFREHLLEKALYCVAQPHGEKSPNQADGEYADALEYLQLLISASDAAGATSQSFAIGSNMATVTGCDPHSKWWSSVAIVIINWLQGDDAAAERLYPTVEHLPRSLQNAESLLPKACLNTFRAVRALLSKPENCQLSLSHTDKASTLLRDSLNLGPHCHSSSLDKVVELMVCDLLLVLRTNIWRLQQQGTSPTGSGLVGSSGPAGLHQASPPELQGFQQD
;
A
#
# COMPACT_ATOMS: atom_id res chain seq x y z
N MET A 1 1.43 18.38 -28.37
CA MET A 1 0.94 17.25 -29.19
C MET A 1 0.09 16.35 -28.31
N LEU A 2 -1.07 15.91 -28.79
CA LEU A 2 -1.96 14.99 -28.06
C LEU A 2 -1.39 13.56 -28.08
N ASP A 3 -1.70 12.75 -27.08
CA ASP A 3 -1.15 11.38 -26.94
C ASP A 3 -1.53 10.48 -28.13
N ARG A 4 -2.75 10.63 -28.68
CA ARG A 4 -3.17 9.95 -29.92
C ARG A 4 -2.21 10.19 -31.09
N SER A 5 -1.75 11.42 -31.28
CA SER A 5 -0.82 11.76 -32.37
C SER A 5 0.57 11.14 -32.16
N ARG A 6 1.03 11.07 -30.91
CA ARG A 6 2.31 10.44 -30.56
C ARG A 6 2.26 8.93 -30.83
N MET A 7 1.17 8.27 -30.42
CA MET A 7 0.97 6.85 -30.66
C MET A 7 0.80 6.51 -32.14
N ALA A 8 0.09 7.35 -32.89
CA ALA A 8 -0.03 7.18 -34.34
C ALA A 8 1.32 7.30 -35.05
N LEU A 9 2.18 8.23 -34.62
CA LEU A 9 3.55 8.34 -35.14
C LEU A 9 4.38 7.10 -34.79
N CYS A 10 4.31 6.60 -33.55
CA CYS A 10 4.97 5.35 -33.18
C CYS A 10 4.48 4.16 -34.02
N ALA A 11 3.16 3.99 -34.15
CA ALA A 11 2.57 2.92 -34.95
C ALA A 11 2.97 3.03 -36.43
N PHE A 12 2.96 4.23 -37.00
CA PHE A 12 3.41 4.48 -38.37
C PHE A 12 4.90 4.15 -38.54
N THR A 13 5.76 4.52 -37.58
CA THR A 13 7.17 4.14 -37.64
C THR A 13 7.36 2.63 -37.56
N PHE A 14 6.68 1.92 -36.66
CA PHE A 14 6.74 0.47 -36.56
C PHE A 14 6.19 -0.23 -37.81
N LEU A 15 5.12 0.31 -38.39
CA LEU A 15 4.57 -0.19 -39.64
C LEU A 15 5.57 0.01 -40.78
N PHE A 16 6.15 1.21 -40.91
CA PHE A 16 7.21 1.49 -41.89
C PHE A 16 8.42 0.56 -41.73
N LEU A 17 8.81 0.24 -40.50
CA LEU A 17 9.88 -0.71 -40.20
C LEU A 17 9.52 -2.15 -40.56
N SER A 18 8.28 -2.57 -40.26
CA SER A 18 7.79 -3.92 -40.56
C SER A 18 7.69 -4.19 -42.06
N LEU A 19 7.36 -3.15 -42.84
CA LEU A 19 7.35 -3.20 -44.30
C LEU A 19 8.76 -3.14 -44.90
N ASN A 20 9.76 -2.78 -44.10
CA ASN A 20 11.19 -2.72 -44.41
C ASN A 20 11.52 -2.22 -45.84
N PRO A 21 11.02 -1.03 -46.25
CA PRO A 21 11.21 -0.52 -47.60
C PRO A 21 12.68 -0.22 -47.90
N LEU A 22 13.49 0.01 -46.87
CA LEU A 22 14.94 0.23 -46.98
C LEU A 22 15.68 -1.07 -47.34
N ALA A 23 15.27 -2.23 -46.80
CA ALA A 23 15.78 -3.51 -47.28
C ALA A 23 15.34 -3.77 -48.73
N ALA A 24 14.09 -3.46 -49.09
CA ALA A 24 13.62 -3.62 -50.46
C ALA A 24 14.41 -2.77 -51.47
N LEU A 25 14.74 -1.52 -51.13
CA LEU A 25 15.53 -0.62 -51.97
C LEU A 25 17.03 -0.99 -52.04
N LEU A 26 17.62 -1.42 -50.93
CA LEU A 26 19.04 -1.81 -50.89
C LEU A 26 19.27 -3.19 -51.52
N CYS A 27 18.33 -4.12 -51.39
CA CYS A 27 18.39 -5.43 -52.05
C CYS A 27 18.01 -5.35 -53.54
N SER A 28 17.18 -4.41 -53.99
CA SER A 28 16.91 -4.23 -55.44
C SER A 28 18.07 -3.60 -56.19
N SER A 29 18.96 -2.87 -55.49
CA SER A 29 20.16 -2.26 -56.08
C SER A 29 21.28 -3.27 -56.37
N GLY A 30 21.19 -4.50 -55.84
CA GLY A 30 22.18 -5.56 -56.05
C GLY A 30 21.88 -6.48 -57.24
N SER A 31 20.73 -6.33 -57.90
CA SER A 31 20.28 -7.21 -59.00
C SER A 31 20.18 -6.50 -60.35
N SER A 32 20.89 -5.39 -60.56
CA SER A 32 20.96 -4.68 -61.84
C SER A 32 22.34 -4.81 -62.50
N SER A 33 22.79 -6.04 -62.74
CA SER A 33 23.91 -6.32 -63.67
C SER A 33 23.77 -7.63 -64.45
N ALA A 34 22.54 -8.06 -64.74
CA ALA A 34 22.30 -9.16 -65.67
C ALA A 34 21.00 -8.91 -66.43
N GLY A 35 21.11 -8.19 -67.54
CA GLY A 35 19.98 -7.87 -68.39
C GLY A 35 20.39 -7.20 -69.69
N ASN A 36 21.22 -7.88 -70.49
CA ASN A 36 21.14 -7.68 -71.94
C ASN A 36 20.61 -8.97 -72.57
N ALA A 37 19.61 -8.74 -73.43
CA ALA A 37 18.64 -9.69 -73.92
C ALA A 37 19.19 -10.66 -74.97
N ALA A 38 18.49 -11.80 -75.04
CA ALA A 38 18.31 -12.74 -76.16
C ALA A 38 19.11 -12.53 -77.46
N ASP A 39 19.83 -13.56 -77.90
CA ASP A 39 19.47 -14.31 -79.12
C ASP A 39 20.36 -15.55 -79.38
N ILE A 40 19.69 -16.69 -79.57
CA ILE A 40 19.85 -17.69 -80.65
C ILE A 40 21.19 -18.45 -80.83
N THR A 41 21.11 -19.76 -80.55
CA THR A 41 21.80 -20.95 -81.12
C THR A 41 23.18 -21.43 -80.63
N PRO A 42 23.40 -22.77 -80.63
CA PRO A 42 24.52 -23.43 -79.96
C PRO A 42 25.70 -23.65 -80.91
N HIS A 43 26.92 -23.61 -80.38
CA HIS A 43 28.11 -24.40 -80.76
C HIS A 43 29.36 -23.64 -80.30
N HIS A 44 30.12 -24.22 -79.36
CA HIS A 44 31.54 -24.56 -79.53
C HIS A 44 32.20 -24.89 -78.19
N ALA A 45 32.83 -26.07 -78.17
CA ALA A 45 33.72 -26.54 -77.13
C ALA A 45 34.96 -25.64 -77.03
N GLY A 46 35.37 -25.30 -75.80
CA GLY A 46 36.54 -24.45 -75.55
C GLY A 46 37.01 -24.45 -74.10
N ARG A 47 37.72 -25.52 -73.71
CA ARG A 47 38.88 -25.58 -72.80
C ARG A 47 38.84 -24.75 -71.50
N SER A 48 38.68 -25.49 -70.40
CA SER A 48 39.17 -25.17 -69.06
C SER A 48 40.68 -24.91 -69.05
N VAL A 49 41.12 -23.76 -68.51
CA VAL A 49 42.46 -23.52 -67.95
C VAL A 49 42.35 -22.52 -66.79
N LEU A 50 42.45 -23.07 -65.57
CA LEU A 50 43.11 -22.52 -64.37
C LEU A 50 43.18 -20.99 -64.22
N GLY A 51 42.14 -20.43 -63.58
CA GLY A 51 42.24 -19.18 -62.83
C GLY A 51 42.49 -19.51 -61.35
N VAL A 52 43.71 -19.19 -60.90
CA VAL A 52 44.25 -19.36 -59.54
C VAL A 52 43.23 -19.14 -58.43
N ASP A 53 42.96 -20.20 -57.65
CA ASP A 53 42.38 -20.11 -56.31
C ASP A 53 43.33 -19.32 -55.39
N ILE A 54 42.98 -18.07 -55.11
CA ILE A 54 43.47 -17.37 -53.91
C ILE A 54 42.31 -17.42 -52.91
N PRO A 55 42.42 -18.17 -51.80
CA PRO A 55 41.36 -18.25 -50.81
C PRO A 55 41.35 -16.96 -49.99
N ALA A 56 40.55 -15.99 -50.41
CA ALA A 56 40.04 -14.94 -49.54
C ALA A 56 38.64 -15.33 -49.03
N GLU A 57 38.52 -16.56 -48.54
CA GLU A 57 37.44 -17.03 -47.67
C GLU A 57 37.51 -16.25 -46.34
N SER A 58 37.06 -15.00 -46.32
CA SER A 58 36.78 -14.33 -45.05
C SER A 58 35.65 -13.29 -45.08
N TRP A 59 35.07 -12.94 -46.24
CA TRP A 59 34.09 -11.83 -46.33
C TRP A 59 32.70 -12.22 -46.89
N GLY A 60 32.43 -13.48 -47.25
CA GLY A 60 31.12 -13.87 -47.82
C GLY A 60 29.92 -13.78 -46.84
N TRP A 61 30.11 -14.17 -45.58
CA TRP A 61 29.16 -13.88 -44.50
C TRP A 61 28.94 -12.38 -44.27
N MET A 62 29.98 -11.57 -44.46
CA MET A 62 29.94 -10.12 -44.24
C MET A 62 29.18 -9.43 -45.38
N ASP A 63 29.31 -9.86 -46.63
CA ASP A 63 28.57 -9.31 -47.77
C ASP A 63 27.05 -9.54 -47.69
N TRP A 64 26.58 -10.62 -47.05
CA TRP A 64 25.15 -10.85 -46.81
C TRP A 64 24.65 -10.27 -45.48
N MET A 65 25.46 -10.36 -44.43
CA MET A 65 25.06 -9.96 -43.08
C MET A 65 25.19 -8.45 -42.85
N LEU A 66 26.16 -7.78 -43.48
CA LEU A 66 26.43 -6.34 -43.30
C LEU A 66 25.34 -5.43 -43.87
N PRO A 67 24.75 -5.67 -45.07
CA PRO A 67 23.60 -4.90 -45.55
C PRO A 67 22.38 -5.08 -44.64
N THR A 68 22.15 -6.31 -44.19
CA THR A 68 21.06 -6.63 -43.27
C THR A 68 21.25 -5.90 -41.93
N ILE A 69 22.44 -5.99 -41.33
CA ILE A 69 22.80 -5.30 -40.09
C ILE A 69 22.72 -3.78 -40.26
N LEU A 70 23.21 -3.21 -41.37
CA LEU A 70 23.13 -1.77 -41.65
C LEU A 70 21.69 -1.28 -41.77
N VAL A 71 20.82 -2.05 -42.42
CA VAL A 71 19.38 -1.74 -42.48
C VAL A 71 18.77 -1.78 -41.09
N TRP A 72 19.02 -2.82 -40.29
CA TRP A 72 18.55 -2.90 -38.91
C TRP A 72 19.11 -1.76 -38.03
N LEU A 73 20.35 -1.34 -38.25
CA LEU A 73 20.99 -0.24 -37.56
C LEU A 73 20.39 1.11 -37.96
N LEU A 74 20.17 1.36 -39.25
CA LEU A 74 19.51 2.58 -39.75
C LEU A 74 18.06 2.68 -39.26
N ASN A 75 17.34 1.56 -39.31
CA ASN A 75 16.02 1.39 -38.72
C ASN A 75 16.03 1.70 -37.21
N GLY A 76 17.02 1.18 -36.48
CA GLY A 76 17.22 1.48 -35.06
C GLY A 76 17.52 2.96 -34.78
N ILE A 77 18.34 3.62 -35.60
CA ILE A 77 18.62 5.06 -35.50
C ILE A 77 17.37 5.89 -35.78
N LEU A 78 16.58 5.54 -36.80
CA LEU A 78 15.34 6.23 -37.13
C LEU A 78 14.33 6.13 -35.98
N VAL A 79 14.12 4.92 -35.44
CA VAL A 79 13.28 4.69 -34.26
C VAL A 79 13.76 5.53 -33.09
N SER A 80 15.06 5.46 -32.79
CA SER A 80 15.68 6.21 -31.70
C SER A 80 15.48 7.71 -31.87
N GLY A 81 15.70 8.26 -33.07
CA GLY A 81 15.48 9.67 -33.38
C GLY A 81 14.02 10.11 -33.19
N VAL A 82 13.06 9.32 -33.66
CA VAL A 82 11.62 9.59 -33.45
C VAL A 82 11.26 9.50 -31.98
N LEU A 83 11.79 8.50 -31.26
CA LEU A 83 11.55 8.31 -29.83
C LEU A 83 12.14 9.45 -29.00
N ILE A 84 13.35 9.92 -29.32
CA ILE A 84 13.98 11.10 -28.71
C ILE A 84 13.10 12.33 -28.95
N ARG A 85 12.64 12.55 -30.18
CA ARG A 85 11.77 13.69 -30.51
C ARG A 85 10.45 13.65 -29.72
N LEU A 86 9.84 12.47 -29.60
CA LEU A 86 8.56 12.31 -28.90
C LEU A 86 8.68 12.33 -27.38
N LEU A 87 9.77 11.79 -26.82
CA LEU A 87 10.00 11.73 -25.37
C LEU A 87 10.57 13.03 -24.81
N VAL A 88 11.56 13.64 -25.48
CA VAL A 88 12.29 14.81 -24.96
C VAL A 88 11.66 16.13 -25.41
N TYR A 89 11.27 16.23 -26.68
CA TYR A 89 10.70 17.47 -27.26
C TYR A 89 9.17 17.48 -27.29
N GLY A 90 8.53 16.33 -27.05
CA GLY A 90 7.08 16.22 -27.03
C GLY A 90 6.42 16.75 -25.75
N GLU A 91 7.15 16.83 -24.64
CA GLU A 91 6.65 17.24 -23.32
C GLU A 91 6.26 18.73 -23.30
N PRO A 92 5.02 19.09 -22.93
CA PRO A 92 4.69 20.50 -22.69
C PRO A 92 5.43 20.98 -21.44
N VAL A 93 6.23 22.04 -21.59
CA VAL A 93 6.93 22.71 -20.50
C VAL A 93 6.23 24.03 -20.22
N THR A 94 5.75 24.22 -19.00
CA THR A 94 5.26 25.53 -18.55
C THR A 94 6.38 26.32 -17.91
N ARG A 95 6.63 27.54 -18.40
CA ARG A 95 7.63 28.43 -17.80
C ARG A 95 7.09 29.05 -16.51
N PRO A 96 7.89 29.16 -15.45
CA PRO A 96 7.46 29.86 -14.24
C PRO A 96 7.16 31.32 -14.58
N HIS A 97 6.03 31.84 -14.07
CA HIS A 97 5.51 33.21 -14.29
C HIS A 97 4.79 33.46 -15.64
N SER A 98 4.51 32.43 -16.44
CA SER A 98 3.59 32.59 -17.58
C SER A 98 2.13 32.77 -17.12
N GLY A 99 1.27 33.34 -17.97
CA GLY A 99 -0.18 33.43 -17.68
C GLY A 99 -0.82 32.05 -17.40
N SER A 100 -0.32 30.98 -18.01
CA SER A 100 -0.75 29.60 -17.72
C SER A 100 -0.31 29.11 -16.34
N SER A 101 0.86 29.51 -15.85
CA SER A 101 1.33 29.17 -14.50
C SER A 101 0.49 29.86 -13.40
N VAL A 102 0.04 31.10 -13.64
CA VAL A 102 -0.84 31.83 -12.72
C VAL A 102 -2.21 31.15 -12.62
N LEU A 103 -2.79 30.77 -13.77
CA LEU A 103 -4.03 30.00 -13.81
C LEU A 103 -3.90 28.65 -13.11
N PHE A 104 -2.79 27.95 -13.30
CA PHE A 104 -2.48 26.71 -12.59
C PHE A 104 -2.51 26.89 -11.07
N TRP A 105 -1.75 27.87 -10.54
CA TRP A 105 -1.67 28.08 -9.09
C TRP A 105 -2.99 28.55 -8.49
N ARG A 106 -3.80 29.32 -9.23
CA ARG A 106 -5.14 29.74 -8.79
C ARG A 106 -6.06 28.52 -8.61
N HIS A 107 -6.15 27.66 -9.62
CA HIS A 107 -6.99 26.46 -9.54
C HIS A 107 -6.43 25.41 -8.58
N ARG A 108 -5.11 25.34 -8.41
CA ARG A 108 -4.46 24.43 -7.46
C ARG A 108 -4.82 24.79 -6.02
N LYS A 109 -4.68 26.07 -5.65
CA LYS A 109 -5.08 26.57 -4.33
C LYS A 109 -6.58 26.38 -4.09
N GLN A 110 -7.41 26.63 -5.10
CA GLN A 110 -8.85 26.40 -4.98
C GLN A 110 -9.17 24.91 -4.74
N ALA A 111 -8.52 24.00 -5.48
CA ALA A 111 -8.71 22.57 -5.28
C ALA A 111 -8.31 22.12 -3.88
N ASP A 112 -7.23 22.68 -3.32
CA ASP A 112 -6.78 22.34 -1.96
C ASP A 112 -7.79 22.82 -0.89
N LEU A 113 -8.42 23.99 -1.09
CA LEU A 113 -9.52 24.47 -0.24
C LEU A 113 -10.76 23.58 -0.34
N ASP A 114 -11.14 23.18 -1.56
CA ASP A 114 -12.30 22.32 -1.79
C ASP A 114 -12.06 20.91 -1.20
N LEU A 115 -10.83 20.41 -1.23
CA LEU A 115 -10.44 19.16 -0.55
C LEU A 115 -10.55 19.27 0.97
N ALA A 116 -10.12 20.39 1.55
CA ALA A 116 -10.26 20.64 2.99
C ALA A 116 -11.74 20.74 3.43
N ARG A 117 -12.63 21.20 2.53
CA ARG A 117 -14.09 21.25 2.76
C ARG A 117 -14.79 19.90 2.56
N GLY A 118 -14.13 18.93 1.94
CA GLY A 118 -14.74 17.65 1.57
C GLY A 118 -15.54 17.67 0.26
N ASP A 119 -15.49 18.77 -0.50
CA ASP A 119 -16.18 18.94 -1.78
C ASP A 119 -15.39 18.30 -2.95
N PHE A 120 -15.32 16.95 -2.94
CA PHE A 120 -14.49 16.19 -3.89
C PHE A 120 -14.84 16.40 -5.37
N ALA A 121 -16.11 16.65 -5.68
CA ALA A 121 -16.56 16.92 -7.04
C ALA A 121 -15.94 18.21 -7.59
N GLN A 122 -15.99 19.31 -6.83
CA GLN A 122 -15.42 20.61 -7.21
C GLN A 122 -13.90 20.56 -7.20
N ALA A 123 -13.30 19.93 -6.19
CA ALA A 123 -11.86 19.69 -6.13
C ALA A 123 -11.36 18.95 -7.38
N SER A 124 -12.05 17.87 -7.79
CA SER A 124 -11.69 17.13 -9.00
C SER A 124 -11.81 17.99 -10.25
N HIS A 125 -12.83 18.86 -10.36
CA HIS A 125 -12.99 19.77 -11.49
C HIS A 125 -11.83 20.76 -11.57
N ASN A 126 -11.45 21.37 -10.44
CA ASN A 126 -10.33 22.29 -10.34
C ASN A 126 -8.98 21.61 -10.62
N LEU A 127 -8.78 20.34 -10.24
CA LEU A 127 -7.59 19.58 -10.62
C LEU A 127 -7.55 19.29 -12.14
N ARG A 128 -8.69 19.00 -12.78
CA ARG A 128 -8.75 18.83 -14.24
C ARG A 128 -8.43 20.14 -14.98
N THR A 129 -8.88 21.30 -14.48
CA THR A 129 -8.53 22.59 -15.08
C THR A 129 -7.06 22.95 -14.87
N CYS A 130 -6.45 22.56 -13.74
CA CYS A 130 -4.99 22.65 -13.54
C CYS A 130 -4.22 21.89 -14.62
N LEU A 131 -4.61 20.64 -14.91
CA LEU A 131 -3.96 19.83 -15.95
C LEU A 131 -4.12 20.44 -17.35
N LYS A 132 -5.29 21.03 -17.64
CA LYS A 132 -5.50 21.79 -18.89
C LYS A 132 -4.57 23.00 -18.97
N ALA A 133 -4.37 23.74 -17.88
CA ALA A 133 -3.44 24.88 -17.83
C ALA A 133 -1.97 24.45 -18.04
N LEU A 134 -1.60 23.23 -17.63
CA LEU A 134 -0.30 22.60 -17.90
C LEU A 134 -0.17 22.04 -19.33
N GLY A 135 -1.18 22.19 -20.18
CA GLY A 135 -1.18 21.69 -21.56
C GLY A 135 -1.38 20.17 -21.67
N ARG A 136 -1.93 19.53 -20.62
CA ARG A 136 -2.17 18.08 -20.55
C ARG A 136 -3.66 17.80 -20.29
N PRO A 137 -4.55 17.99 -21.28
CA PRO A 137 -5.96 17.66 -21.10
C PRO A 137 -6.12 16.15 -20.87
N LEU A 138 -6.99 15.79 -19.93
CA LEU A 138 -7.38 14.39 -19.72
C LEU A 138 -8.16 13.86 -20.93
N PRO A 139 -7.98 12.59 -21.30
CA PRO A 139 -8.67 11.99 -22.43
C PRO A 139 -10.18 11.96 -22.18
N THR A 140 -10.96 12.41 -23.16
CA THR A 140 -12.44 12.44 -23.10
C THR A 140 -13.07 11.25 -23.82
N SER A 141 -12.35 10.63 -24.76
CA SER A 141 -12.79 9.46 -25.53
C SER A 141 -12.09 8.18 -25.06
N GLN A 142 -12.73 7.03 -25.19
CA GLN A 142 -12.15 5.72 -24.83
C GLN A 142 -10.93 5.35 -25.68
N LEU A 143 -10.92 5.72 -26.97
CA LEU A 143 -9.75 5.49 -27.84
C LEU A 143 -8.59 6.39 -27.45
N ASP A 144 -8.87 7.65 -27.11
CA ASP A 144 -7.86 8.58 -26.63
C ASP A 144 -7.29 8.11 -25.29
N LEU A 145 -8.14 7.56 -24.40
CA LEU A 145 -7.72 6.95 -23.16
C LEU A 145 -6.84 5.72 -23.39
N ALA A 146 -7.21 4.81 -24.31
CA ALA A 146 -6.38 3.66 -24.65
C ALA A 146 -5.01 4.07 -25.21
N CYS A 147 -4.98 5.06 -26.12
CA CYS A 147 -3.74 5.63 -26.63
C CYS A 147 -2.90 6.26 -25.51
N ALA A 148 -3.52 6.99 -24.59
CA ALA A 148 -2.84 7.64 -23.46
C ALA A 148 -2.28 6.62 -22.46
N VAL A 149 -3.02 5.53 -22.17
CA VAL A 149 -2.52 4.39 -21.38
C VAL A 149 -1.32 3.77 -22.07
N LEU A 150 -1.44 3.42 -23.35
CA LEU A 150 -0.38 2.77 -24.12
C LEU A 150 0.88 3.64 -24.20
N TRP A 151 0.72 4.95 -24.39
CA TRP A 151 1.81 5.92 -24.37
C TRP A 151 2.50 5.98 -23.00
N SER A 152 1.71 6.04 -21.91
CA SER A 152 2.26 6.05 -20.55
C SER A 152 2.96 4.74 -20.19
N LEU A 153 2.46 3.60 -20.66
CA LEU A 153 3.08 2.29 -20.49
C LEU A 153 4.38 2.18 -21.28
N LEU A 154 4.38 2.61 -22.54
CA LEU A 154 5.57 2.63 -23.39
C LEU A 154 6.69 3.46 -22.73
N ARG A 155 6.34 4.65 -22.24
CA ARG A 155 7.27 5.51 -21.48
C ARG A 155 7.84 4.82 -20.25
N PHE A 156 6.98 4.18 -19.47
CA PHE A 156 7.40 3.46 -18.28
C PHE A 156 8.37 2.31 -18.62
N CYS A 157 8.06 1.52 -19.64
CA CYS A 157 8.94 0.44 -20.12
C CYS A 157 10.30 0.98 -20.58
N LEU A 158 10.31 2.05 -21.38
CA LEU A 158 11.55 2.66 -21.89
C LEU A 158 12.42 3.25 -20.77
N GLN A 159 11.80 3.88 -19.79
CA GLN A 159 12.47 4.43 -18.62
C GLN A 159 13.12 3.33 -17.78
N ARG A 160 12.44 2.20 -17.64
CA ARG A 160 12.92 1.04 -16.88
C ARG A 160 14.02 0.24 -17.59
N LEU A 161 14.00 0.21 -18.92
CA LEU A 161 15.06 -0.41 -19.74
C LEU A 161 16.35 0.42 -19.79
N TRP A 162 16.49 1.47 -18.96
CA TRP A 162 17.60 2.43 -18.95
C TRP A 162 17.79 3.24 -20.25
N VAL A 163 17.19 2.81 -21.37
CA VAL A 163 17.18 3.51 -22.65
C VAL A 163 16.60 4.92 -22.48
N GLY A 164 15.51 5.08 -21.73
CA GLY A 164 14.92 6.39 -21.47
C GLY A 164 15.86 7.35 -20.72
N ARG A 165 16.55 6.86 -19.68
CA ARG A 165 17.52 7.65 -18.90
C ARG A 165 18.78 7.95 -19.69
N TRP A 166 19.28 6.97 -20.45
CA TRP A 166 20.44 7.14 -21.32
C TRP A 166 20.15 8.15 -22.43
N LEU A 167 18.98 8.08 -23.07
CA LEU A 167 18.53 9.05 -24.07
C LEU A 167 18.32 10.44 -23.47
N ALA A 168 17.70 10.54 -22.29
CA ALA A 168 17.53 11.81 -21.59
C ALA A 168 18.87 12.44 -21.16
N ALA A 169 19.83 11.63 -20.71
CA ALA A 169 21.19 12.09 -20.37
C ALA A 169 21.95 12.57 -21.61
N ARG A 170 21.85 11.85 -22.74
CA ARG A 170 22.53 12.21 -23.99
C ARG A 170 21.86 13.40 -24.69
N ALA A 171 20.54 13.52 -24.62
CA ALA A 171 19.80 14.68 -25.09
C ALA A 171 19.96 15.90 -24.16
N GLY A 172 20.19 15.68 -22.86
CA GLY A 172 20.58 16.72 -21.90
C GLY A 172 21.93 17.33 -22.24
N GLY A 173 22.87 16.56 -22.79
CA GLY A 173 24.11 17.08 -23.37
C GLY A 173 23.92 17.93 -24.64
N LEU A 174 22.80 17.75 -25.37
CA LEU A 174 22.42 18.60 -26.52
C LEU A 174 21.60 19.84 -26.13
N ARG A 175 20.95 19.86 -24.96
CA ARG A 175 20.29 21.05 -24.41
C ARG A 175 21.32 21.90 -23.67
N SER A 176 21.83 22.94 -24.35
CA SER A 176 22.76 23.89 -23.74
C SER A 176 22.10 24.76 -22.63
N ASP A 177 20.76 24.90 -22.66
CA ASP A 177 20.03 25.76 -21.72
C ASP A 177 19.62 25.04 -20.41
N ARG A 178 20.53 25.04 -19.43
CA ARG A 178 20.25 24.67 -18.03
C ARG A 178 18.94 25.25 -17.43
N PRO A 179 18.58 26.54 -17.61
CA PRO A 179 17.36 27.08 -16.99
C PRO A 179 16.07 26.45 -17.54
N LEU A 180 16.03 26.10 -18.84
CA LEU A 180 14.86 25.44 -19.43
C LEU A 180 14.67 24.00 -18.91
N GLN A 181 15.76 23.34 -18.51
CA GLN A 181 15.70 22.01 -17.91
C GLN A 181 15.15 22.06 -16.49
N GLU A 182 15.58 23.02 -15.68
CA GLU A 182 15.06 23.23 -14.33
C GLU A 182 13.57 23.57 -14.34
N ASP A 183 13.13 24.41 -15.28
CA ASP A 183 11.72 24.75 -15.48
C ASP A 183 10.89 23.53 -15.93
N ALA A 184 11.46 22.68 -16.79
CA ALA A 184 10.84 21.42 -17.17
C ALA A 184 10.68 20.45 -15.99
N CYS A 185 11.69 20.36 -15.11
CA CYS A 185 11.62 19.53 -13.90
C CYS A 185 10.59 20.05 -12.88
N LYS A 186 10.48 21.38 -12.71
CA LYS A 186 9.43 21.99 -11.87
C LYS A 186 8.04 21.75 -12.45
N SER A 187 7.87 21.92 -13.76
CA SER A 187 6.60 21.68 -14.45
C SER A 187 6.19 20.21 -14.41
N SER A 188 7.13 19.26 -14.52
CA SER A 188 6.85 17.82 -14.41
C SER A 188 6.50 17.43 -12.98
N ARG A 189 7.18 17.99 -11.98
CA ARG A 189 6.86 17.83 -10.56
C ARG A 189 5.42 18.26 -10.26
N ASP A 190 5.05 19.46 -10.66
CA ASP A 190 3.74 20.03 -10.36
C ASP A 190 2.62 19.24 -11.07
N ALA A 191 2.87 18.76 -12.29
CA ALA A 191 1.98 17.85 -13.00
C ALA A 191 1.85 16.48 -12.29
N ALA A 192 2.96 15.89 -11.83
CA ALA A 192 2.97 14.61 -11.14
C ALA A 192 2.12 14.65 -9.87
N LEU A 193 2.22 15.72 -9.09
CA LEU A 193 1.43 15.91 -7.86
C LEU A 193 -0.08 16.01 -8.16
N VAL A 194 -0.46 16.71 -9.24
CA VAL A 194 -1.89 16.81 -9.63
C VAL A 194 -2.43 15.47 -10.12
N TYR A 195 -1.67 14.73 -10.94
CA TYR A 195 -2.06 13.37 -11.34
C TYR A 195 -2.16 12.43 -10.13
N HIS A 196 -1.22 12.53 -9.18
CA HIS A 196 -1.23 11.75 -7.96
C HIS A 196 -2.47 12.04 -7.11
N ARG A 197 -2.83 13.32 -6.88
CA ARG A 197 -4.05 13.68 -6.14
C ARG A 197 -5.32 13.23 -6.85
N LEU A 198 -5.38 13.36 -8.17
CA LEU A 198 -6.53 12.88 -8.95
C LEU A 198 -6.65 11.34 -8.88
N HIS A 199 -5.51 10.64 -8.89
CA HIS A 199 -5.43 9.20 -8.72
C HIS A 199 -5.90 8.76 -7.32
N GLN A 200 -5.48 9.44 -6.25
CA GLN A 200 -5.94 9.17 -4.88
C GLN A 200 -7.47 9.32 -4.74
N LEU A 201 -8.07 10.36 -5.33
CA LEU A 201 -9.52 10.56 -5.35
C LEU A 201 -10.27 9.45 -6.12
N HIS A 202 -9.67 8.93 -7.19
CA HIS A 202 -10.25 7.79 -7.93
C HIS A 202 -10.14 6.49 -7.13
N MET A 203 -9.00 6.24 -6.50
CA MET A 203 -8.78 5.05 -5.67
C MET A 203 -9.73 4.99 -4.48
N THR A 204 -10.01 6.13 -3.85
CA THR A 204 -10.95 6.23 -2.72
C THR A 204 -12.41 6.34 -3.17
N GLY A 205 -12.72 6.10 -4.45
CA GLY A 205 -14.08 6.09 -4.98
C GLY A 205 -14.83 7.42 -4.90
N LYS A 206 -14.14 8.54 -4.58
CA LYS A 206 -14.72 9.89 -4.61
C LYS A 206 -14.88 10.42 -6.03
N LEU A 207 -14.14 9.84 -6.97
CA LEU A 207 -14.22 10.13 -8.39
C LEU A 207 -14.63 8.89 -9.18
N ASN A 208 -15.80 8.94 -9.83
CA ASN A 208 -16.25 7.88 -10.73
C ASN A 208 -15.43 7.91 -12.03
N GLY A 209 -14.92 6.76 -12.46
CA GLY A 209 -14.19 6.63 -13.74
C GLY A 209 -13.80 5.18 -14.05
N SER A 210 -13.49 4.90 -15.32
CA SER A 210 -13.06 3.58 -15.78
C SER A 210 -11.73 3.16 -15.13
N HIS A 211 -11.52 1.85 -14.96
CA HIS A 211 -10.27 1.34 -14.41
C HIS A 211 -9.03 1.79 -15.20
N LEU A 212 -9.18 1.91 -16.52
CA LEU A 212 -8.13 2.39 -17.45
C LEU A 212 -7.76 3.84 -17.19
N SER A 213 -8.73 4.70 -16.87
CA SER A 213 -8.48 6.12 -16.57
C SER A 213 -7.59 6.30 -15.35
N ALA A 214 -7.74 5.44 -14.35
CA ALA A 214 -6.93 5.51 -13.15
C ALA A 214 -5.58 4.79 -13.28
N VAL A 215 -5.48 3.73 -14.09
CA VAL A 215 -4.17 3.20 -14.50
C VAL A 215 -3.38 4.27 -15.27
N HIS A 216 -4.02 5.02 -16.16
CA HIS A 216 -3.39 6.15 -16.85
C HIS A 216 -2.92 7.24 -15.88
N MET A 217 -3.75 7.66 -14.92
CA MET A 217 -3.37 8.66 -13.91
C MET A 217 -2.20 8.17 -13.04
N ALA A 218 -2.19 6.90 -12.63
CA ALA A 218 -1.09 6.32 -11.86
C ALA A 218 0.21 6.25 -12.66
N LEU A 219 0.17 5.74 -13.90
CA LEU A 219 1.36 5.64 -14.76
C LEU A 219 1.90 7.02 -15.18
N SER A 220 1.03 7.98 -15.46
CA SER A 220 1.43 9.35 -15.77
C SER A 220 2.06 10.06 -14.56
N ALA A 221 1.53 9.84 -13.35
CA ALA A 221 2.13 10.34 -12.12
C ALA A 221 3.55 9.76 -11.91
N VAL A 222 3.73 8.45 -12.06
CA VAL A 222 5.05 7.79 -11.93
C VAL A 222 6.05 8.30 -12.95
N ASN A 223 5.66 8.33 -14.24
CA ASN A 223 6.54 8.80 -15.31
C ASN A 223 7.00 10.24 -15.06
N LEU A 224 6.10 11.12 -14.65
CA LEU A 224 6.43 12.53 -14.40
C LEU A 224 7.22 12.73 -13.11
N ALA A 225 6.97 11.93 -12.08
CA ALA A 225 7.76 11.93 -10.86
C ALA A 225 9.22 11.53 -11.15
N GLU A 226 9.44 10.52 -11.99
CA GLU A 226 10.79 10.15 -12.42
C GLU A 226 11.47 11.23 -13.27
N CYS A 227 10.71 11.94 -14.12
CA CYS A 227 11.24 13.07 -14.89
C CYS A 227 11.57 14.28 -14.02
N ALA A 228 10.88 14.47 -12.89
CA ALA A 228 11.15 15.57 -11.96
C ALA A 228 12.47 15.39 -11.19
N GLY A 229 12.93 14.15 -11.01
CA GLY A 229 14.20 13.82 -10.36
C GLY A 229 14.35 14.51 -9.01
N SER A 230 15.39 15.33 -8.85
CA SER A 230 15.70 16.07 -7.62
C SER A 230 14.72 17.17 -7.24
N CYS A 231 13.81 17.59 -8.13
CA CYS A 231 12.84 18.64 -7.82
C CYS A 231 11.70 18.16 -6.92
N LEU A 232 11.47 16.84 -6.84
CA LEU A 232 10.41 16.22 -6.04
C LEU A 232 11.02 15.63 -4.75
N PRO A 233 10.42 15.88 -3.57
CA PRO A 233 10.89 15.26 -2.34
C PRO A 233 10.74 13.73 -2.42
N VAL A 234 11.71 13.02 -1.86
CA VAL A 234 11.77 11.55 -1.90
C VAL A 234 10.55 10.90 -1.26
N ALA A 235 9.99 11.51 -0.21
CA ALA A 235 8.76 11.04 0.43
C ALA A 235 7.57 11.00 -0.55
N SER A 236 7.33 12.09 -1.30
CA SER A 236 6.25 12.13 -2.29
C SER A 236 6.51 11.21 -3.48
N LEU A 237 7.77 11.01 -3.86
CA LEU A 237 8.14 10.04 -4.89
C LEU A 237 7.85 8.58 -4.44
N ALA A 238 8.16 8.25 -3.20
CA ALA A 238 7.81 6.96 -2.60
C ALA A 238 6.28 6.79 -2.50
N GLU A 239 5.53 7.82 -2.14
CA GLU A 239 4.06 7.81 -2.14
C GLU A 239 3.48 7.55 -3.52
N VAL A 240 4.04 8.17 -4.56
CA VAL A 240 3.63 7.93 -5.95
C VAL A 240 3.84 6.46 -6.33
N TYR A 241 5.00 5.87 -6.04
CA TYR A 241 5.25 4.46 -6.31
C TYR A 241 4.36 3.50 -5.51
N VAL A 242 4.16 3.75 -4.21
CA VAL A 242 3.27 2.93 -3.37
C VAL A 242 1.84 3.04 -3.87
N SER A 243 1.36 4.23 -4.25
CA SER A 243 0.03 4.40 -4.83
C SER A 243 -0.12 3.66 -6.17
N ALA A 244 0.92 3.64 -7.01
CA ALA A 244 0.91 2.85 -8.24
C ALA A 244 0.87 1.34 -7.95
N ALA A 245 1.62 0.87 -6.95
CA ALA A 245 1.57 -0.52 -6.49
C ALA A 245 0.17 -0.91 -5.99
N LEU A 246 -0.50 0.01 -5.26
CA LEU A 246 -1.88 -0.15 -4.83
C LEU A 246 -2.83 -0.28 -6.03
N ARG A 247 -2.65 0.57 -7.04
CA ARG A 247 -3.48 0.57 -8.24
C ARG A 247 -3.36 -0.71 -9.05
N VAL A 248 -2.14 -1.21 -9.22
CA VAL A 248 -1.87 -2.50 -9.88
C VAL A 248 -2.68 -3.59 -9.19
N LYS A 249 -2.61 -3.66 -7.86
CA LYS A 249 -3.29 -4.70 -7.10
C LYS A 249 -4.82 -4.58 -7.16
N ALA A 250 -5.35 -3.35 -7.14
CA ALA A 250 -6.79 -3.10 -7.19
C ALA A 250 -7.43 -3.25 -8.58
N SER A 251 -6.67 -3.13 -9.68
CA SER A 251 -7.23 -3.05 -11.04
C SER A 251 -6.69 -4.05 -12.05
N LEU A 252 -5.55 -4.69 -11.80
CA LEU A 252 -4.94 -5.65 -12.72
C LEU A 252 -5.12 -7.11 -12.23
N PRO A 253 -5.19 -8.08 -13.15
CA PRO A 253 -5.26 -9.49 -12.81
C PRO A 253 -3.99 -9.97 -12.09
N ARG A 254 -4.11 -11.05 -11.32
CA ARG A 254 -3.04 -11.63 -10.48
C ARG A 254 -1.71 -11.85 -11.22
N ILE A 255 -1.77 -12.18 -12.51
CA ILE A 255 -0.58 -12.40 -13.38
C ILE A 255 0.31 -11.14 -13.41
N LEU A 256 -0.26 -9.95 -13.33
CA LEU A 256 0.47 -8.68 -13.39
C LEU A 256 0.88 -8.15 -12.01
N HIS A 257 0.56 -8.85 -10.91
CA HIS A 257 0.90 -8.41 -9.55
C HIS A 257 2.42 -8.37 -9.31
N PHE A 258 3.24 -9.03 -10.13
CA PHE A 258 4.70 -8.87 -10.09
C PHE A 258 5.13 -7.40 -10.27
N THR A 259 4.37 -6.60 -11.05
CA THR A 259 4.67 -5.18 -11.23
C THR A 259 4.48 -4.39 -9.94
N SER A 260 3.57 -4.82 -9.06
CA SER A 260 3.40 -4.23 -7.73
C SER A 260 4.66 -4.42 -6.87
N ARG A 261 5.29 -5.61 -6.93
CA ARG A 261 6.57 -5.88 -6.24
C ARG A 261 7.70 -4.97 -6.73
N VAL A 262 7.73 -4.72 -8.04
CA VAL A 262 8.69 -3.78 -8.65
C VAL A 262 8.47 -2.36 -8.14
N PHE A 263 7.22 -1.89 -8.10
CA PHE A 263 6.94 -0.54 -7.62
C PHE A 263 7.34 -0.38 -6.14
N LEU A 264 7.09 -1.38 -5.30
CA LEU A 264 7.54 -1.38 -3.91
C LEU A 264 9.07 -1.40 -3.79
N SER A 265 9.77 -2.21 -4.59
CA SER A 265 11.24 -2.22 -4.55
C SER A 265 11.83 -0.89 -5.02
N SER A 266 11.22 -0.24 -6.02
CA SER A 266 11.62 1.09 -6.47
C SER A 266 11.36 2.18 -5.41
N ALA A 267 10.25 2.10 -4.68
CA ALA A 267 9.97 3.00 -3.56
C ALA A 267 11.03 2.86 -2.46
N ARG A 268 11.38 1.62 -2.09
CA ARG A 268 12.44 1.35 -1.09
C ARG A 268 13.80 1.86 -1.56
N GLN A 269 14.16 1.59 -2.81
CA GLN A 269 15.44 2.04 -3.37
C GLN A 269 15.55 3.56 -3.37
N ALA A 270 14.46 4.27 -3.68
CA ALA A 270 14.43 5.73 -3.64
C ALA A 270 14.59 6.28 -2.21
N CYS A 271 13.95 5.66 -1.21
CA CYS A 271 14.13 6.05 0.19
C CYS A 271 15.57 5.80 0.69
N LEU A 272 16.17 4.67 0.31
CA LEU A 272 17.53 4.29 0.73
C LEU A 272 18.62 5.16 0.08
N SER A 273 18.44 5.60 -1.17
CA SER A 273 19.48 6.33 -1.91
C SER A 273 19.68 7.78 -1.47
N SER A 274 18.67 8.43 -0.89
CA SER A 274 18.71 9.87 -0.63
C SER A 274 18.93 10.28 0.83
N SER A 275 18.53 9.46 1.81
CA SER A 275 18.55 9.89 3.22
C SER A 275 18.59 8.76 4.26
N GLY A 276 18.50 7.49 3.86
CA GLY A 276 18.44 6.36 4.80
C GLY A 276 17.17 6.27 5.68
N CYS A 277 16.37 7.33 5.78
CA CYS A 277 15.15 7.38 6.58
C CYS A 277 13.90 7.22 5.71
N VAL A 278 13.17 6.13 5.92
CA VAL A 278 11.87 5.87 5.29
C VAL A 278 10.78 6.68 6.00
N PRO A 279 9.84 7.33 5.27
CA PRO A 279 8.71 8.03 5.88
C PRO A 279 7.99 7.13 6.91
N PRO A 280 7.67 7.62 8.12
CA PRO A 280 7.05 6.80 9.17
C PRO A 280 5.86 5.99 8.69
N ALA A 281 4.95 6.60 7.93
CA ALA A 281 3.75 5.99 7.36
C ALA A 281 4.02 4.73 6.50
N MET A 282 5.23 4.58 5.97
CA MET A 282 5.64 3.51 5.06
C MET A 282 6.65 2.55 5.67
N GLN A 283 7.10 2.76 6.91
CA GLN A 283 8.09 1.90 7.55
C GLN A 283 7.61 0.45 7.64
N TRP A 284 6.32 0.25 7.91
CA TRP A 284 5.71 -1.09 7.95
C TRP A 284 5.79 -1.82 6.59
N LEU A 285 5.77 -1.10 5.45
CA LEU A 285 5.95 -1.71 4.12
C LEU A 285 7.37 -2.24 3.92
N CYS A 286 8.36 -1.71 4.63
CA CYS A 286 9.73 -2.22 4.62
C CYS A 286 9.90 -3.45 5.52
N HIS A 287 9.02 -3.65 6.51
CA HIS A 287 9.02 -4.84 7.34
C HIS A 287 8.62 -6.09 6.53
N PRO A 288 9.23 -7.27 6.74
CA PRO A 288 8.87 -8.50 6.02
C PRO A 288 7.38 -8.86 6.15
N LEU A 289 6.81 -8.73 7.36
CA LEU A 289 5.38 -9.00 7.61
C LEU A 289 4.47 -8.05 6.83
N GLY A 290 4.79 -6.75 6.82
CA GLY A 290 4.01 -5.75 6.09
C GLY A 290 4.14 -5.92 4.58
N HIS A 291 5.33 -6.28 4.09
CA HIS A 291 5.53 -6.60 2.69
C HIS A 291 4.70 -7.81 2.24
N ARG A 292 4.71 -8.89 3.03
CA ARG A 292 3.94 -10.10 2.75
C ARG A 292 2.44 -9.81 2.78
N PHE A 293 1.96 -9.06 3.77
CA PHE A 293 0.57 -8.62 3.82
C PHE A 293 0.19 -7.78 2.60
N PHE A 294 1.05 -6.85 2.19
CA PHE A 294 0.77 -6.01 1.04
C PHE A 294 0.71 -6.82 -0.26
N VAL A 295 1.64 -7.76 -0.47
CA VAL A 295 1.76 -8.52 -1.72
C VAL A 295 0.76 -9.67 -1.78
N ASP A 296 0.66 -10.48 -0.73
CA ASP A 296 -0.12 -11.72 -0.72
C ASP A 296 -1.53 -11.53 -0.13
N GLY A 297 -1.76 -10.50 0.70
CA GLY A 297 -3.03 -10.31 1.39
C GLY A 297 -4.15 -9.78 0.48
N ASP A 298 -5.36 -10.32 0.60
CA ASP A 298 -6.52 -9.85 -0.15
C ASP A 298 -7.17 -8.65 0.56
N TRP A 299 -6.59 -7.46 0.37
CA TRP A 299 -7.16 -6.19 0.84
C TRP A 299 -7.85 -5.42 -0.29
N ALA A 300 -8.90 -4.67 0.04
CA ALA A 300 -9.66 -3.86 -0.92
C ALA A 300 -9.83 -2.43 -0.39
N ILE A 301 -9.65 -1.46 -1.28
CA ILE A 301 -9.85 -0.03 -0.98
C ILE A 301 -11.34 0.29 -1.21
N ARG A 302 -12.01 0.83 -0.20
CA ARG A 302 -13.45 1.10 -0.22
C ARG A 302 -13.71 2.60 -0.40
N SER A 303 -14.85 2.92 -1.02
CA SER A 303 -15.28 4.30 -1.27
C SER A 303 -15.73 5.04 -0.01
N THR A 304 -16.28 4.28 0.93
CA THR A 304 -16.50 4.68 2.32
C THR A 304 -15.43 4.00 3.18
N PRO A 305 -14.68 4.74 4.02
CA PRO A 305 -13.76 4.13 4.96
C PRO A 305 -14.56 3.18 5.86
N LYS A 306 -14.00 1.99 6.13
CA LYS A 306 -14.60 1.06 7.09
C LYS A 306 -14.46 1.69 8.47
N GLU A 307 -15.57 2.15 9.03
CA GLU A 307 -15.61 2.49 10.45
C GLU A 307 -15.48 1.19 11.24
N SER A 308 -14.49 1.16 12.12
CA SER A 308 -14.10 -0.03 12.87
C SER A 308 -13.79 0.39 14.29
N ILE A 309 -14.18 -0.47 15.23
CA ILE A 309 -13.89 -0.29 16.66
C ILE A 309 -12.42 -0.58 16.98
N TYR A 310 -11.69 -1.21 16.05
CA TYR A 310 -10.32 -1.68 16.24
C TYR A 310 -9.27 -0.71 15.72
N SER A 311 -9.62 0.11 14.73
CA SER A 311 -8.67 1.04 14.13
C SER A 311 -9.37 2.20 13.43
N GLN A 312 -8.75 3.37 13.50
CA GLN A 312 -9.22 4.56 12.83
C GLN A 312 -8.47 4.77 11.50
N ALA A 313 -9.22 4.95 10.41
CA ALA A 313 -8.68 5.49 9.16
C ALA A 313 -8.26 6.94 9.42
N GLY A 314 -7.00 7.29 9.13
CA GLY A 314 -6.52 8.68 9.22
C GLY A 314 -7.14 9.54 8.12
N ASN A 315 -6.34 9.97 7.15
CA ASN A 315 -6.84 10.73 6.03
C ASN A 315 -7.70 9.86 5.09
N THR A 316 -8.99 10.19 4.93
CA THR A 316 -9.92 9.45 4.07
C THR A 316 -9.60 9.53 2.57
N VAL A 317 -8.79 10.53 2.18
CA VAL A 317 -8.38 10.76 0.79
C VAL A 317 -7.15 9.93 0.41
N ASP A 318 -6.36 9.48 1.40
CA ASP A 318 -5.14 8.73 1.14
C ASP A 318 -5.42 7.21 1.12
N PRO A 319 -5.24 6.53 -0.04
CA PRO A 319 -5.52 5.09 -0.13
C PRO A 319 -4.55 4.25 0.71
N LEU A 320 -3.34 4.75 0.97
CA LEU A 320 -2.39 4.09 1.86
C LEU A 320 -2.90 4.04 3.31
N ALA A 321 -3.59 5.09 3.78
CA ALA A 321 -4.13 5.11 5.13
C ALA A 321 -5.17 4.00 5.37
N GLN A 322 -5.99 3.68 4.36
CA GLN A 322 -6.94 2.56 4.43
C GLN A 322 -6.23 1.21 4.45
N VAL A 323 -5.16 1.04 3.67
CA VAL A 323 -4.39 -0.23 3.68
C VAL A 323 -3.61 -0.39 4.97
N THR A 324 -3.05 0.69 5.52
CA THR A 324 -2.43 0.69 6.85
C THR A 324 -3.47 0.41 7.95
N GLN A 325 -4.72 0.84 7.79
CA GLN A 325 -5.83 0.44 8.68
C GLN A 325 -6.06 -1.08 8.62
N ALA A 326 -6.21 -1.64 7.42
CA ALA A 326 -6.39 -3.08 7.26
C ALA A 326 -5.20 -3.89 7.80
N PHE A 327 -3.98 -3.39 7.63
CA PHE A 327 -2.78 -4.02 8.19
C PHE A 327 -2.78 -4.02 9.72
N ARG A 328 -3.19 -2.91 10.36
CA ARG A 328 -3.33 -2.82 11.82
C ARG A 328 -4.34 -3.85 12.36
N GLU A 329 -5.52 -3.94 11.72
CA GLU A 329 -6.53 -4.95 12.09
C GLU A 329 -5.99 -6.37 11.91
N HIS A 330 -5.25 -6.64 10.83
CA HIS A 330 -4.68 -7.96 10.58
C HIS A 330 -3.62 -8.35 11.62
N LEU A 331 -2.76 -7.42 12.05
CA LEU A 331 -1.79 -7.68 13.11
C LEU A 331 -2.48 -7.98 14.44
N LEU A 332 -3.51 -7.20 14.78
CA LEU A 332 -4.28 -7.41 16.00
C LEU A 332 -4.97 -8.78 15.97
N GLU A 333 -5.62 -9.12 14.85
CA GLU A 333 -6.24 -10.43 14.64
C GLU A 333 -5.22 -11.57 14.81
N LYS A 334 -4.03 -11.46 14.19
CA LYS A 334 -2.97 -12.46 14.32
C LYS A 334 -2.47 -12.61 15.76
N ALA A 335 -2.25 -11.49 16.46
CA ALA A 335 -1.83 -11.51 17.85
C ALA A 335 -2.87 -12.18 18.75
N LEU A 336 -4.15 -11.83 18.59
CA LEU A 336 -5.23 -12.41 19.38
C LEU A 336 -5.44 -13.91 19.07
N TYR A 337 -5.29 -14.32 17.80
CA TYR A 337 -5.32 -15.74 17.45
C TYR A 337 -4.19 -16.53 18.09
N CYS A 338 -2.98 -15.97 18.19
CA CYS A 338 -1.87 -16.61 18.90
C CYS A 338 -2.19 -16.80 20.39
N VAL A 339 -2.96 -15.90 21.00
CA VAL A 339 -3.38 -15.99 22.40
C VAL A 339 -4.53 -17.00 22.60
N ALA A 340 -5.49 -17.03 21.67
CA ALA A 340 -6.69 -17.87 21.79
C ALA A 340 -6.49 -19.33 21.35
N GLN A 341 -5.39 -19.67 20.66
CA GLN A 341 -5.17 -21.05 20.21
C GLN A 341 -4.81 -21.97 21.38
N PRO A 342 -5.59 -23.04 21.64
CA PRO A 342 -5.23 -24.02 22.65
C PRO A 342 -3.96 -24.76 22.22
N HIS A 343 -3.06 -24.95 23.18
CA HIS A 343 -1.77 -25.61 23.00
C HIS A 343 -1.94 -26.98 22.29
N GLY A 344 -1.50 -27.08 21.04
CA GLY A 344 -1.18 -28.37 20.45
C GLY A 344 0.12 -28.88 21.07
N GLU A 345 0.19 -30.17 21.40
CA GLU A 345 1.38 -30.83 21.98
C GLU A 345 2.67 -30.36 21.28
N LYS A 346 3.43 -29.47 21.94
CA LYS A 346 4.74 -29.00 21.47
C LYS A 346 5.80 -29.28 22.52
N SER A 347 6.99 -29.59 22.02
CA SER A 347 8.14 -30.10 22.76
C SER A 347 8.64 -29.15 23.87
N PRO A 348 9.24 -29.68 24.94
CA PRO A 348 9.58 -28.94 26.17
C PRO A 348 10.65 -27.84 26.04
N ASN A 349 11.13 -27.52 24.83
CA ASN A 349 12.17 -26.51 24.60
C ASN A 349 11.61 -25.13 24.22
N GLN A 350 10.28 -24.93 24.22
CA GLN A 350 9.62 -23.70 23.75
C GLN A 350 8.78 -22.99 24.83
N ALA A 351 9.07 -23.24 26.12
CA ALA A 351 8.33 -22.62 27.23
C ALA A 351 8.65 -21.12 27.42
N ASP A 352 9.89 -20.68 27.14
CA ASP A 352 10.32 -19.29 27.40
C ASP A 352 9.84 -18.26 26.33
N GLY A 353 9.01 -18.66 25.37
CA GLY A 353 8.62 -17.83 24.23
C GLY A 353 7.19 -18.03 23.73
N GLU A 354 6.29 -18.59 24.53
CA GLU A 354 4.94 -19.02 24.11
C GLU A 354 4.12 -17.89 23.46
N TYR A 355 4.34 -16.65 23.87
CA TYR A 355 3.66 -15.46 23.32
C TYR A 355 4.60 -14.47 22.61
N ALA A 356 5.85 -14.87 22.33
CA ALA A 356 6.84 -13.99 21.71
C ALA A 356 6.36 -13.46 20.34
N ASP A 357 5.76 -14.34 19.52
CA ASP A 357 5.20 -13.98 18.22
C ASP A 357 4.04 -12.97 18.36
N ALA A 358 3.17 -13.16 19.35
CA ALA A 358 2.05 -12.27 19.61
C ALA A 358 2.53 -10.87 20.04
N LEU A 359 3.54 -10.81 20.91
CA LEU A 359 4.15 -9.56 21.36
C LEU A 359 4.88 -8.83 20.21
N GLU A 360 5.54 -9.56 19.30
CA GLU A 360 6.15 -8.96 18.09
C GLU A 360 5.09 -8.29 17.20
N TYR A 361 3.96 -8.97 16.94
CA TYR A 361 2.85 -8.39 16.19
C TYR A 361 2.27 -7.15 16.87
N LEU A 362 2.12 -7.16 18.20
CA LEU A 362 1.58 -6.04 18.98
C LEU A 362 2.56 -4.85 19.02
N GLN A 363 3.86 -5.09 19.12
CA GLN A 363 4.88 -4.04 19.06
C GLN A 363 4.88 -3.37 17.67
N LEU A 364 4.77 -4.16 16.61
CA LEU A 364 4.66 -3.65 15.25
C LEU A 364 3.37 -2.85 15.07
N LEU A 365 2.25 -3.32 15.63
CA LEU A 365 0.97 -2.61 15.63
C LEU A 365 1.07 -1.24 16.31
N ILE A 366 1.72 -1.16 17.48
CA ILE A 366 1.96 0.11 18.18
C ILE A 366 2.81 1.04 17.31
N SER A 367 3.93 0.55 16.75
CA SER A 367 4.79 1.35 15.87
C SER A 367 4.04 1.91 14.64
N ALA A 368 3.15 1.11 14.05
CA ALA A 368 2.33 1.52 12.91
C ALA A 368 1.26 2.55 13.32
N SER A 369 0.70 2.42 14.53
CA SER A 369 -0.29 3.37 15.08
C SER A 369 0.32 4.74 15.43
N ASP A 370 1.58 4.75 15.87
CA ASP A 370 2.36 5.97 16.09
C ASP A 370 2.69 6.66 14.76
N ALA A 371 3.17 5.88 13.79
CA ALA A 371 3.53 6.35 12.47
C ALA A 371 2.35 6.94 11.68
N ALA A 372 1.13 6.43 11.89
CA ALA A 372 -0.08 6.94 11.25
C ALA A 372 -0.31 8.44 11.57
N GLY A 373 0.10 8.90 12.76
CA GLY A 373 -0.08 10.30 13.18
C GLY A 373 0.93 11.30 12.66
N ALA A 374 2.07 10.85 12.16
CA ALA A 374 3.07 11.73 11.55
C ALA A 374 2.67 12.22 10.14
N THR A 375 1.69 11.56 9.51
CA THR A 375 1.31 11.78 8.10
C THR A 375 0.27 12.89 7.92
N SER A 376 -0.26 13.47 9.00
CA SER A 376 -1.32 14.49 8.94
C SER A 376 -0.87 15.87 8.41
N GLN A 377 0.30 15.97 7.76
CA GLN A 377 0.75 17.25 7.22
C GLN A 377 0.06 17.62 5.90
N SER A 378 -0.51 18.84 5.93
CA SER A 378 -0.71 19.74 4.79
C SER A 378 -2.03 19.64 4.01
N PHE A 379 -3.14 20.00 4.66
CA PHE A 379 -4.27 20.65 3.97
C PHE A 379 -4.49 22.14 4.35
N ALA A 380 -3.70 22.71 5.26
CA ALA A 380 -3.84 24.13 5.62
C ALA A 380 -2.49 24.80 5.88
N ILE A 381 -2.23 25.88 5.14
CA ILE A 381 -1.23 26.89 5.51
C ILE A 381 -1.87 27.75 6.60
N GLY A 382 -1.27 27.76 7.79
CA GLY A 382 -1.44 28.84 8.76
C GLY A 382 -2.34 28.56 9.97
N SER A 383 -1.94 27.65 10.87
CA SER A 383 -2.24 27.79 12.31
C SER A 383 -1.33 26.89 13.14
N ASN A 384 -0.37 27.51 13.84
CA ASN A 384 0.55 26.87 14.79
C ASN A 384 -0.09 26.51 16.14
N MET A 385 -1.35 26.10 16.19
CA MET A 385 -1.95 25.58 17.42
C MET A 385 -2.92 24.45 17.12
N ALA A 386 -2.46 23.23 17.48
CA ALA A 386 -3.17 21.94 17.63
C ALA A 386 -2.59 20.82 16.75
N THR A 387 -1.34 20.44 16.99
CA THR A 387 -0.77 19.11 16.64
C THR A 387 -1.26 18.00 17.58
N VAL A 388 -2.48 18.11 18.11
CA VAL A 388 -2.96 17.19 19.15
C VAL A 388 -3.70 16.03 18.50
N THR A 389 -3.08 14.85 18.61
CA THR A 389 -3.58 13.48 18.39
C THR A 389 -3.87 13.04 16.95
N GLY A 390 -2.80 12.79 16.19
CA GLY A 390 -2.84 11.99 14.95
C GLY A 390 -2.62 10.48 15.14
N CYS A 391 -2.33 10.00 16.34
CA CYS A 391 -2.16 8.56 16.57
C CYS A 391 -3.51 7.85 16.57
N ASP A 392 -3.61 6.65 15.98
CA ASP A 392 -4.82 5.84 16.07
C ASP A 392 -5.04 5.39 17.53
N PRO A 393 -6.00 6.00 18.26
CA PRO A 393 -6.17 5.70 19.66
C PRO A 393 -6.89 4.36 19.87
N HIS A 394 -7.63 3.87 18.86
CA HIS A 394 -8.36 2.61 18.94
C HIS A 394 -7.37 1.45 18.89
N SER A 395 -6.49 1.44 17.88
CA SER A 395 -5.52 0.35 17.74
C SER A 395 -4.54 0.28 18.92
N LYS A 396 -4.14 1.44 19.47
CA LYS A 396 -3.28 1.52 20.65
C LYS A 396 -3.96 0.98 21.91
N TRP A 397 -5.24 1.29 22.08
CA TRP A 397 -6.01 0.80 23.21
C TRP A 397 -6.16 -0.72 23.14
N TRP A 398 -6.57 -1.25 21.99
CA TRP A 398 -6.68 -2.70 21.77
C TRP A 398 -5.35 -3.43 21.89
N SER A 399 -4.25 -2.86 21.38
CA SER A 399 -2.93 -3.46 21.55
C SER A 399 -2.51 -3.49 23.02
N SER A 400 -2.79 -2.41 23.77
CA SER A 400 -2.49 -2.35 25.20
C SER A 400 -3.30 -3.40 26.00
N VAL A 401 -4.59 -3.57 25.67
CA VAL A 401 -5.45 -4.61 26.27
C VAL A 401 -4.86 -6.00 26.02
N ALA A 402 -4.49 -6.31 24.77
CA ALA A 402 -3.90 -7.60 24.41
C ALA A 402 -2.56 -7.86 25.13
N ILE A 403 -1.69 -6.85 25.23
CA ILE A 403 -0.41 -6.98 25.96
C ILE A 403 -0.65 -7.24 27.45
N VAL A 404 -1.60 -6.55 28.08
CA VAL A 404 -1.95 -6.77 29.49
C VAL A 404 -2.44 -8.20 29.71
N ILE A 405 -3.31 -8.71 28.84
CA ILE A 405 -3.80 -10.10 28.93
C ILE A 405 -2.64 -11.10 28.80
N ILE A 406 -1.74 -10.90 27.84
CA ILE A 406 -0.55 -11.75 27.67
C ILE A 406 0.33 -11.72 28.94
N ASN A 407 0.57 -10.54 29.52
CA ASN A 407 1.38 -10.42 30.73
C ASN A 407 0.73 -11.12 31.94
N TRP A 408 -0.59 -11.04 32.09
CA TRP A 408 -1.32 -11.80 33.11
C TRP A 408 -1.21 -13.31 32.90
N LEU A 409 -1.29 -13.78 31.65
CA LEU A 409 -1.11 -15.20 31.33
C LEU A 409 0.32 -15.69 31.60
N GLN A 410 1.33 -14.83 31.43
CA GLN A 410 2.73 -15.12 31.76
C GLN A 410 3.06 -14.98 33.26
N GLY A 411 2.19 -14.35 34.05
CA GLY A 411 2.42 -14.04 35.46
C GLY A 411 3.37 -12.86 35.71
N ASP A 412 3.63 -12.00 34.70
CA ASP A 412 4.40 -10.76 34.87
C ASP A 412 3.47 -9.57 35.18
N ASP A 413 3.00 -9.53 36.43
CA ASP A 413 2.09 -8.50 36.91
C ASP A 413 2.73 -7.09 36.87
N ALA A 414 4.04 -6.99 37.05
CA ALA A 414 4.76 -5.72 37.04
C ALA A 414 4.79 -5.10 35.64
N ALA A 415 4.91 -5.90 34.58
CA ALA A 415 4.77 -5.43 33.20
C ALA A 415 3.32 -5.04 32.86
N ALA A 416 2.33 -5.79 33.36
CA ALA A 416 0.92 -5.46 33.18
C ALA A 416 0.55 -4.12 33.84
N GLU A 417 1.02 -3.87 35.07
CA GLU A 417 0.72 -2.65 35.85
C GLU A 417 1.11 -1.35 35.14
N ARG A 418 2.21 -1.37 34.37
CA ARG A 418 2.68 -0.21 33.60
C ARG A 418 1.67 0.24 32.53
N LEU A 419 0.83 -0.67 32.04
CA LEU A 419 -0.16 -0.43 30.99
C LEU A 419 -1.58 -0.22 31.52
N TYR A 420 -1.82 -0.32 32.83
CA TYR A 420 -3.15 -0.06 33.40
C TYR A 420 -3.69 1.33 33.10
N PRO A 421 -2.90 2.43 33.20
CA PRO A 421 -3.41 3.77 32.89
C PRO A 421 -3.90 3.93 31.45
N THR A 422 -3.27 3.24 30.49
CA THR A 422 -3.66 3.32 29.07
C THR A 422 -4.92 2.51 28.79
N VAL A 423 -5.10 1.36 29.45
CA VAL A 423 -6.30 0.52 29.30
C VAL A 423 -7.52 1.12 30.00
N GLU A 424 -7.35 1.73 31.17
CA GLU A 424 -8.44 2.38 31.90
C GLU A 424 -9.05 3.56 31.14
N HIS A 425 -8.23 4.27 30.37
CA HIS A 425 -8.67 5.44 29.62
C HIS A 425 -9.24 5.04 28.25
N LEU A 426 -10.46 4.50 28.25
CA LEU A 426 -11.18 4.16 27.01
C LEU A 426 -11.38 5.42 26.15
N PRO A 427 -10.95 5.44 24.87
CA PRO A 427 -11.17 6.58 23.97
C PRO A 427 -12.64 7.00 23.88
N ARG A 428 -12.91 8.31 23.89
CA ARG A 428 -14.29 8.86 23.88
C ARG A 428 -15.12 8.38 22.67
N SER A 429 -14.48 8.18 21.53
CA SER A 429 -15.10 7.61 20.33
C SER A 429 -15.62 6.18 20.54
N LEU A 430 -14.91 5.36 21.32
CA LEU A 430 -15.32 3.99 21.64
C LEU A 430 -16.37 3.96 22.77
N GLN A 431 -16.38 4.95 23.66
CA GLN A 431 -17.44 5.09 24.66
C GLN A 431 -18.81 5.37 24.02
N ASN A 432 -18.80 6.19 22.97
CA ASN A 432 -19.99 6.61 22.24
C ASN A 432 -20.39 5.66 21.10
N ALA A 433 -19.57 4.64 20.81
CA ALA A 433 -19.87 3.66 19.77
C ALA A 433 -21.07 2.78 20.16
N GLU A 434 -21.82 2.35 19.15
CA GLU A 434 -22.97 1.45 19.30
C GLU A 434 -22.56 0.05 19.78
N SER A 435 -21.34 -0.37 19.44
CA SER A 435 -20.77 -1.65 19.88
C SER A 435 -20.54 -1.69 21.39
N LEU A 436 -21.04 -2.73 22.06
CA LEU A 436 -20.87 -2.94 23.50
C LEU A 436 -19.56 -3.65 23.87
N LEU A 437 -18.88 -4.25 22.88
CA LEU A 437 -17.67 -5.06 23.07
C LEU A 437 -16.50 -4.33 23.75
N PRO A 438 -16.12 -3.08 23.42
CA PRO A 438 -15.09 -2.36 24.15
C PRO A 438 -15.44 -2.14 25.64
N LYS A 439 -16.73 -1.95 25.94
CA LYS A 439 -17.23 -1.77 27.31
C LYS A 439 -17.20 -3.10 28.08
N ALA A 440 -17.47 -4.22 27.42
CA ALA A 440 -17.32 -5.56 28.00
C ALA A 440 -15.84 -5.82 28.38
N CYS A 441 -14.90 -5.61 27.45
CA CYS A 441 -13.46 -5.75 27.70
C CYS A 441 -12.94 -4.85 28.83
N LEU A 442 -13.44 -3.61 28.93
CA LEU A 442 -13.03 -2.72 30.01
C LEU A 442 -13.52 -3.22 31.39
N ASN A 443 -14.73 -3.76 31.46
CA ASN A 443 -15.26 -4.32 32.70
C ASN A 443 -14.54 -5.63 33.10
N THR A 444 -14.19 -6.49 32.14
CA THR A 444 -13.37 -7.68 32.45
C THR A 444 -11.99 -7.27 32.96
N PHE A 445 -11.34 -6.29 32.33
CA PHE A 445 -10.07 -5.74 32.81
C PHE A 445 -10.17 -5.23 34.26
N ARG A 446 -11.22 -4.45 34.57
CA ARG A 446 -11.47 -3.95 35.94
C ARG A 446 -11.69 -5.07 36.94
N ALA A 447 -12.38 -6.13 36.52
CA ALA A 447 -12.68 -7.27 37.37
C ALA A 447 -11.40 -8.07 37.71
N VAL A 448 -10.54 -8.31 36.71
CA VAL A 448 -9.22 -8.96 36.91
C VAL A 448 -8.32 -8.11 37.81
N ARG A 449 -8.20 -6.80 37.53
CA ARG A 449 -7.40 -5.90 38.36
C ARG A 449 -7.88 -5.83 39.82
N ALA A 450 -9.20 -5.77 40.02
CA ALA A 450 -9.77 -5.77 41.37
C ALA A 450 -9.34 -7.03 42.14
N LEU A 451 -9.38 -8.19 41.48
CA LEU A 451 -8.98 -9.48 42.06
C LEU A 451 -7.47 -9.54 42.38
N LEU A 452 -6.62 -9.11 41.44
CA LEU A 452 -5.17 -9.12 41.61
C LEU A 452 -4.68 -8.11 42.66
N SER A 453 -5.36 -6.97 42.79
CA SER A 453 -4.95 -5.92 43.74
C SER A 453 -5.08 -6.36 45.21
N LYS A 454 -6.22 -6.96 45.58
CA LYS A 454 -6.48 -7.50 46.92
C LYS A 454 -7.49 -8.65 46.82
N PRO A 455 -7.26 -9.79 47.49
CA PRO A 455 -8.21 -10.90 47.51
C PRO A 455 -9.53 -10.53 48.21
N GLU A 456 -9.55 -9.50 49.05
CA GLU A 456 -10.77 -9.00 49.72
C GLU A 456 -11.75 -8.32 48.74
N ASN A 457 -11.29 -7.91 47.55
CA ASN A 457 -12.11 -7.26 46.53
C ASN A 457 -12.95 -8.24 45.70
N CYS A 458 -13.09 -9.51 46.11
CA CYS A 458 -13.85 -10.54 45.39
C CYS A 458 -15.26 -10.08 44.99
N GLN A 459 -16.00 -9.40 45.89
CA GLN A 459 -17.35 -8.90 45.60
C GLN A 459 -17.37 -7.80 44.52
N LEU A 460 -16.38 -6.90 44.55
CA LEU A 460 -16.24 -5.86 43.53
C LEU A 460 -15.87 -6.48 42.18
N SER A 461 -14.95 -7.45 42.18
CA SER A 461 -14.57 -8.22 41.01
C SER A 461 -15.79 -8.92 40.39
N LEU A 462 -16.58 -9.66 41.18
CA LEU A 462 -17.83 -10.29 40.73
C LEU A 462 -18.80 -9.30 40.09
N SER A 463 -19.01 -8.13 40.72
CA SER A 463 -19.92 -7.11 40.18
C SER A 463 -19.49 -6.58 38.81
N HIS A 464 -18.18 -6.54 38.55
CA HIS A 464 -17.64 -6.15 37.24
C HIS A 464 -17.71 -7.31 36.25
N THR A 465 -17.49 -8.55 36.68
CA THR A 465 -17.67 -9.77 35.89
C THR A 465 -19.10 -9.88 35.38
N ASP A 466 -20.10 -9.75 36.26
CA ASP A 466 -21.52 -9.84 35.86
C ASP A 466 -21.91 -8.74 34.86
N LYS A 467 -21.44 -7.51 35.06
CA LYS A 467 -21.63 -6.42 34.09
C LYS A 467 -20.99 -6.77 32.74
N ALA A 468 -19.77 -7.28 32.73
CA ALA A 468 -19.11 -7.70 31.50
C ALA A 468 -19.86 -8.84 30.79
N SER A 469 -20.31 -9.86 31.53
CA SER A 469 -21.13 -10.96 31.02
C SER A 469 -22.43 -10.47 30.37
N THR A 470 -23.11 -9.48 30.97
CA THR A 470 -24.32 -8.89 30.38
C THR A 470 -24.04 -8.13 29.09
N LEU A 471 -22.98 -7.29 29.07
CA LEU A 471 -22.59 -6.52 27.89
C LEU A 471 -22.13 -7.42 26.73
N LEU A 472 -21.45 -8.52 27.04
CA LEU A 472 -21.03 -9.51 26.04
C LEU A 472 -22.24 -10.23 25.45
N ARG A 473 -23.17 -10.69 26.29
CA ARG A 473 -24.42 -11.29 25.85
C ARG A 473 -25.22 -10.34 24.96
N ASP A 474 -25.34 -9.07 25.35
CA ASP A 474 -26.04 -8.06 24.56
C ASP A 474 -25.34 -7.80 23.23
N SER A 475 -24.01 -7.79 23.20
CA SER A 475 -23.21 -7.69 21.97
C SER A 475 -23.48 -8.86 21.01
N LEU A 476 -23.55 -10.09 21.52
CA LEU A 476 -23.85 -11.30 20.74
C LEU A 476 -25.30 -11.30 20.23
N ASN A 477 -26.25 -10.77 21.02
CA ASN A 477 -27.67 -10.72 20.69
C ASN A 477 -28.06 -9.59 19.72
N LEU A 478 -27.19 -8.60 19.50
CA LEU A 478 -27.43 -7.48 18.59
C LEU A 478 -27.55 -7.89 17.10
N GLY A 479 -27.42 -9.18 16.79
CA GLY A 479 -27.94 -9.80 15.58
C GLY A 479 -27.08 -9.59 14.32
N PRO A 480 -27.29 -10.43 13.29
CA PRO A 480 -26.38 -10.64 12.14
C PRO A 480 -26.28 -9.47 11.14
N HIS A 481 -26.86 -8.31 11.46
CA HIS A 481 -26.83 -7.10 10.60
C HIS A 481 -25.63 -6.18 10.90
N CYS A 482 -24.95 -6.36 12.03
CA CYS A 482 -23.59 -5.87 12.22
C CYS A 482 -22.62 -6.94 11.67
N HIS A 483 -21.79 -6.57 10.72
CA HIS A 483 -20.80 -7.48 10.12
C HIS A 483 -19.88 -8.07 11.19
N SER A 484 -20.15 -9.28 11.69
CA SER A 484 -19.28 -9.99 12.63
C SER A 484 -17.95 -10.29 11.92
N SER A 485 -16.96 -9.44 12.13
CA SER A 485 -15.62 -9.65 11.63
C SER A 485 -15.00 -10.86 12.34
N SER A 486 -14.02 -11.51 11.71
CA SER A 486 -13.24 -12.56 12.38
C SER A 486 -12.64 -12.06 13.69
N LEU A 487 -12.24 -10.78 13.71
CA LEU A 487 -11.70 -10.09 14.88
C LEU A 487 -12.73 -9.99 16.02
N ASP A 488 -14.00 -9.66 15.73
CA ASP A 488 -15.08 -9.65 16.73
C ASP A 488 -15.18 -11.00 17.43
N LYS A 489 -15.22 -12.10 16.66
CA LYS A 489 -15.33 -13.46 17.19
C LYS A 489 -14.18 -13.86 18.09
N VAL A 490 -12.94 -13.47 17.73
CA VAL A 490 -11.75 -13.78 18.53
C VAL A 490 -11.77 -12.98 19.85
N VAL A 491 -12.19 -11.71 19.80
CA VAL A 491 -12.31 -10.91 21.03
C VAL A 491 -13.43 -11.42 21.92
N GLU A 492 -14.59 -11.76 21.35
CA GLU A 492 -15.72 -12.37 22.08
C GLU A 492 -15.27 -13.65 22.78
N LEU A 493 -14.58 -14.55 22.06
CA LEU A 493 -14.04 -15.79 22.63
C LEU A 493 -13.04 -15.51 23.77
N MET A 494 -12.08 -14.61 23.54
CA MET A 494 -11.07 -14.27 24.55
C MET A 494 -11.72 -13.68 25.82
N VAL A 495 -12.74 -12.83 25.66
CA VAL A 495 -13.49 -12.26 26.79
C VAL A 495 -14.27 -13.34 27.53
N CYS A 496 -14.94 -14.27 26.83
CA CYS A 496 -15.58 -15.44 27.44
C CYS A 496 -14.59 -16.26 28.27
N ASP A 497 -13.43 -16.60 27.70
CA ASP A 497 -12.41 -17.39 28.39
C ASP A 497 -11.91 -16.67 29.65
N LEU A 498 -11.63 -15.36 29.55
CA LEU A 498 -11.23 -14.54 30.69
C LEU A 498 -12.31 -14.47 31.78
N LEU A 499 -13.59 -14.36 31.41
CA LEU A 499 -14.71 -14.36 32.34
C LEU A 499 -14.81 -15.69 33.10
N LEU A 500 -14.70 -16.81 32.40
CA LEU A 500 -14.70 -18.16 33.00
C LEU A 500 -13.51 -18.36 33.95
N VAL A 501 -12.30 -17.97 33.52
CA VAL A 501 -11.11 -18.00 34.38
C VAL A 501 -11.30 -17.12 35.62
N LEU A 502 -11.87 -15.94 35.46
CA LEU A 502 -12.09 -15.03 36.57
C LEU A 502 -13.12 -15.59 37.57
N ARG A 503 -14.25 -16.12 37.09
CA ARG A 503 -15.25 -16.74 37.96
C ARG A 503 -14.69 -17.95 38.70
N THR A 504 -13.92 -18.80 38.03
CA THR A 504 -13.27 -19.95 38.69
C THR A 504 -12.28 -19.52 39.77
N ASN A 505 -11.49 -18.46 39.53
CA ASN A 505 -10.56 -17.94 40.51
C ASN A 505 -11.27 -17.31 41.72
N ILE A 506 -12.34 -16.54 41.51
CA ILE A 506 -13.12 -15.97 42.60
C ILE A 506 -13.75 -17.08 43.46
N TRP A 507 -14.35 -18.09 42.82
CA TRP A 507 -14.93 -19.24 43.51
C TRP A 507 -13.88 -19.98 44.36
N ARG A 508 -12.67 -20.20 43.83
CA ARG A 508 -11.56 -20.80 44.60
C ARG A 508 -11.14 -19.96 45.81
N LEU A 509 -11.04 -18.64 45.65
CA LEU A 509 -10.65 -17.73 46.74
C LEU A 509 -11.72 -17.67 47.84
N GLN A 510 -12.99 -17.69 47.47
CA GLN A 510 -14.11 -17.74 48.41
C GLN A 510 -14.11 -19.04 49.22
N GLN A 511 -13.78 -20.18 48.59
CA GLN A 511 -13.64 -21.45 49.30
C GLN A 511 -12.48 -21.44 50.32
N GLN A 512 -11.36 -20.81 49.98
CA GLN A 512 -10.20 -20.72 50.86
C GLN A 512 -10.43 -19.76 52.03
N GLY A 513 -11.12 -18.64 51.79
CA GLY A 513 -11.44 -17.62 52.80
C GLY A 513 -12.43 -18.06 53.88
N THR A 514 -13.18 -19.15 53.67
CA THR A 514 -14.11 -19.73 54.65
C THR A 514 -13.50 -20.83 55.53
N SER A 515 -12.17 -21.03 55.48
CA SER A 515 -11.45 -21.89 56.43
C SER A 515 -11.38 -21.19 57.80
N PRO A 516 -11.95 -21.72 58.90
CA PRO A 516 -11.94 -21.01 60.17
C PRO A 516 -10.58 -21.15 60.86
N THR A 517 -9.77 -20.10 60.82
CA THR A 517 -8.72 -19.88 61.82
C THR A 517 -9.31 -19.12 63.00
N GLY A 518 -9.68 -19.85 64.05
CA GLY A 518 -10.21 -19.27 65.29
C GLY A 518 -10.45 -20.28 66.41
N SER A 519 -9.36 -20.75 67.02
CA SER A 519 -9.20 -21.22 68.41
C SER A 519 -10.33 -22.03 69.10
N GLY A 520 -10.04 -23.32 69.33
CA GLY A 520 -10.37 -24.05 70.58
C GLY A 520 -11.82 -24.49 70.82
N LEU A 521 -12.14 -25.75 70.50
CA LEU A 521 -12.38 -26.82 71.48
C LEU A 521 -12.75 -28.13 70.76
N VAL A 522 -12.38 -29.23 71.41
CA VAL A 522 -12.51 -30.64 71.02
C VAL A 522 -13.92 -31.02 70.56
N GLY A 523 -14.01 -31.75 69.45
CA GLY A 523 -15.12 -32.69 69.19
C GLY A 523 -15.61 -32.78 67.75
N SER A 524 -15.58 -34.01 67.20
CA SER A 524 -16.30 -34.47 66.00
C SER A 524 -15.72 -34.11 64.62
N SER A 525 -14.98 -35.06 64.06
CA SER A 525 -14.72 -35.22 62.63
C SER A 525 -16.01 -35.31 61.81
N GLY A 526 -16.35 -34.24 61.09
CA GLY A 526 -17.26 -34.27 59.94
C GLY A 526 -16.45 -34.12 58.64
N PRO A 527 -16.88 -34.73 57.51
CA PRO A 527 -16.17 -34.58 56.24
C PRO A 527 -16.18 -33.10 55.81
N ALA A 528 -15.06 -32.64 55.24
CA ALA A 528 -14.96 -31.31 54.63
C ALA A 528 -16.17 -31.09 53.71
N GLY A 529 -17.07 -30.18 54.09
CA GLY A 529 -18.27 -29.90 53.33
C GLY A 529 -17.88 -29.44 51.93
N LEU A 530 -18.34 -30.15 50.89
CA LEU A 530 -18.37 -29.59 49.55
C LEU A 530 -19.25 -28.34 49.59
N HIS A 531 -18.64 -27.17 49.71
CA HIS A 531 -19.35 -25.91 49.53
C HIS A 531 -19.81 -25.82 48.06
N GLN A 532 -21.11 -26.05 47.86
CA GLN A 532 -21.77 -25.91 46.57
C GLN A 532 -21.77 -24.44 46.16
N ALA A 533 -21.45 -24.15 44.91
CA ALA A 533 -21.49 -22.78 44.37
C ALA A 533 -22.87 -22.15 44.63
N SER A 534 -22.89 -20.86 45.00
CA SER A 534 -24.16 -20.19 45.29
C SER A 534 -25.02 -20.08 44.01
N PRO A 535 -26.37 -20.00 44.12
CA PRO A 535 -27.24 -19.84 42.96
C PRO A 535 -26.85 -18.70 41.99
N PRO A 536 -26.44 -17.49 42.46
CA PRO A 536 -25.99 -16.43 41.54
C PRO A 536 -24.64 -16.75 40.88
N GLU A 537 -23.73 -17.46 41.55
CA GLU A 537 -22.46 -17.92 40.93
C GLU A 537 -22.73 -18.93 39.81
N LEU A 538 -23.61 -19.90 40.05
CA LEU A 538 -24.05 -20.88 39.06
C LEU A 538 -24.71 -20.23 37.85
N GLN A 539 -25.56 -19.22 38.08
CA GLN A 539 -26.19 -18.46 37.00
C GLN A 539 -25.14 -17.74 36.14
N GLY A 540 -24.09 -17.21 36.76
CA GLY A 540 -22.97 -16.60 36.07
C GLY A 540 -22.18 -17.58 35.21
N PHE A 541 -21.85 -18.75 35.74
CA PHE A 541 -21.20 -19.83 34.98
C PHE A 541 -22.07 -20.42 33.86
N GLN A 542 -23.39 -20.37 33.98
CA GLN A 542 -24.31 -20.81 32.91
C GLN A 542 -24.48 -19.74 31.82
N GLN A 543 -24.21 -18.48 32.17
CA GLN A 543 -24.33 -17.34 31.27
C GLN A 543 -23.12 -17.20 30.36
N ASP A 544 -21.92 -17.38 30.92
CA ASP A 544 -20.64 -17.35 30.22
C ASP A 544 -20.36 -18.71 29.56
#